data_AF-A0A0F0LK95-F1
#
_entry.id   AF-A0A0F0LK95-F1
#
_cell.length_a   1.000
_cell.length_b   1.000
_cell.length_c   1.000
_cell.angle_alpha   90.00
_cell.angle_beta   90.00
_cell.angle_gamma   90.00
#
_symmetry.space_group_name_H-M   'P 1'
#
loop_
_entity.id
_entity.type
_entity.pdbx_description
1 polymer ?
#
loop_
_entity_poly.entity_id
_entity_poly.type
_entity_poly.pdbx_seq_one_letter_code
_entity_poly.pdbx_strand_id
1 'polypeptide(L)'
;MSDAIDRYVAGLADRLGAGRDTWRLLAETDAHLRDAQAALQAQGMAADAAADSAVARFGDPAVVAKAPSPRRRALGLFSGAWLVVALGLVVIGVSGLVSWALEALLGPAFLAGDVNGVTYTAARCADFLGFFPDAGSCAAAAAMHHSEEIVSERLAAGVLGLLLLLVWLLVRSIRGAVPIAREDRRLLLVASAVAYLGVGMAGFGSGVLSVLLDLARGLAVAGVGVRLSDGAIALVAGVVAVILVVRFARRGVAARPAA
;
A
#
# COMPACT_ATOMS: atom_id res chain seq x y z
N MET A 1 14.78 -31.10 -40.85
CA MET A 1 13.36 -30.89 -40.47
C MET A 1 13.37 -30.18 -39.14
N SER A 2 12.77 -28.98 -39.04
CA SER A 2 12.56 -28.31 -37.75
C SER A 2 11.46 -29.04 -37.00
N ASP A 3 11.73 -29.48 -35.77
CA ASP A 3 10.72 -30.15 -34.95
C ASP A 3 9.72 -29.14 -34.33
N ALA A 4 8.82 -29.62 -33.46
CA ALA A 4 7.82 -28.76 -32.83
C ALA A 4 8.44 -27.71 -31.88
N ILE A 5 9.55 -28.05 -31.22
CA ILE A 5 10.26 -27.17 -30.29
C ILE A 5 10.95 -26.05 -31.06
N ASP A 6 11.61 -26.36 -32.19
CA ASP A 6 12.25 -25.35 -33.03
C ASP A 6 11.24 -24.29 -33.52
N ARG A 7 10.06 -24.75 -33.98
CA ARG A 7 8.96 -23.85 -34.40
C ARG A 7 8.44 -23.01 -33.23
N TYR A 8 8.36 -23.60 -32.04
CA TYR A 8 7.93 -22.91 -30.83
C TYR A 8 8.91 -21.79 -30.43
N VAL A 9 10.20 -22.11 -30.35
CA VAL A 9 11.26 -21.17 -29.97
C VAL A 9 11.37 -20.04 -31.00
N ALA A 10 11.26 -20.33 -32.30
CA ALA A 10 11.20 -19.32 -33.34
C ALA A 10 9.98 -18.38 -33.15
N GLY A 11 8.79 -18.95 -32.93
CA GLY A 11 7.59 -18.17 -32.66
C GLY A 11 7.69 -17.32 -31.39
N LEU A 12 8.37 -17.81 -30.35
CA LEU A 12 8.63 -17.06 -29.12
C LEU A 12 9.65 -15.93 -29.37
N ALA A 13 10.70 -16.18 -30.15
CA ALA A 13 11.72 -15.19 -30.52
C ALA A 13 11.10 -14.00 -31.25
N ASP A 14 10.24 -14.26 -32.24
CA ASP A 14 9.54 -13.22 -33.00
C ASP A 14 8.70 -12.29 -32.11
N ARG A 15 8.14 -12.84 -31.03
CA ARG A 15 7.26 -12.10 -30.10
C ARG A 15 8.05 -11.35 -29.02
N LEU A 16 9.19 -11.89 -28.57
CA LEU A 16 10.04 -11.23 -27.57
C LEU A 16 10.86 -10.09 -28.18
N GLY A 17 11.21 -10.18 -29.47
CA GLY A 17 12.04 -9.20 -30.16
C GLY A 17 13.51 -9.21 -29.72
N ALA A 18 14.32 -8.33 -30.34
CA ALA A 18 15.75 -8.28 -30.07
C ALA A 18 16.06 -7.61 -28.72
N GLY A 19 16.59 -8.39 -27.77
CA GLY A 19 17.01 -7.93 -26.46
C GLY A 19 18.19 -8.75 -25.93
N ARG A 20 19.05 -8.12 -25.10
CA ARG A 20 20.21 -8.81 -24.49
C ARG A 20 19.82 -10.05 -23.69
N ASP A 21 18.65 -10.01 -23.05
CA ASP A 21 18.13 -11.13 -22.26
C ASP A 21 17.31 -12.12 -23.10
N THR A 22 16.93 -11.77 -24.34
CA THR A 22 16.08 -12.62 -25.19
C THR A 22 16.78 -13.93 -25.51
N TRP A 23 18.04 -13.89 -25.94
CA TRP A 23 18.79 -15.10 -26.30
C TRP A 23 18.96 -16.06 -25.13
N ARG A 24 19.21 -15.52 -23.94
CA ARG A 24 19.29 -16.33 -22.72
C ARG A 24 17.95 -17.00 -22.41
N LEU A 25 16.84 -16.26 -22.49
CA LEU A 25 15.51 -16.79 -22.25
C LEU A 25 15.11 -17.86 -23.28
N LEU A 26 15.45 -17.65 -24.55
CA LEU A 26 15.20 -18.61 -25.62
C LEU A 26 16.01 -19.90 -25.42
N ALA A 27 17.29 -19.79 -25.07
CA ALA A 27 18.13 -20.94 -24.77
C ALA A 27 17.64 -21.72 -23.54
N GLU A 28 17.21 -21.03 -22.48
CA GLU A 28 16.63 -21.66 -21.29
C GLU A 28 15.28 -22.33 -21.60
N THR A 29 14.46 -21.71 -22.45
CA THR A 29 13.17 -22.28 -22.90
C THR A 29 13.39 -23.53 -23.75
N ASP A 30 14.32 -23.48 -24.71
CA ASP A 30 14.69 -24.64 -25.53
C ASP A 30 15.18 -25.79 -24.64
N ALA A 31 16.13 -25.53 -23.74
CA ALA A 31 16.65 -26.54 -22.81
C ALA A 31 15.52 -27.21 -21.99
N HIS A 32 14.60 -26.41 -21.42
CA HIS A 32 13.47 -26.97 -20.66
C HIS A 32 12.49 -27.77 -21.52
N LEU A 33 12.24 -27.36 -22.77
CA LEU A 33 11.39 -28.12 -23.69
C LEU A 33 12.05 -29.44 -24.09
N ARG A 34 13.36 -29.45 -24.31
CA ARG A 34 14.15 -30.65 -24.63
C ARG A 34 14.20 -31.61 -23.44
N ASP A 35 14.38 -31.11 -22.22
CA ASP A 35 14.32 -31.91 -20.99
C ASP A 35 12.93 -32.55 -20.82
N ALA A 36 11.85 -31.78 -21.06
CA ALA A 36 10.49 -32.28 -21.00
C ALA A 36 10.20 -33.34 -22.09
N GLN A 37 10.72 -33.14 -23.31
CA GLN A 37 10.65 -34.11 -24.39
C GLN A 37 11.37 -35.41 -24.01
N ALA A 38 12.60 -35.33 -23.49
CA ALA A 38 13.36 -36.50 -23.06
C ALA A 38 12.64 -37.29 -21.95
N ALA A 39 12.03 -36.58 -20.98
CA ALA A 39 11.24 -37.21 -19.93
C ALA A 39 9.99 -37.94 -20.45
N LEU A 40 9.35 -37.43 -21.51
CA LEU A 40 8.23 -38.08 -22.19
C LEU A 40 8.66 -39.28 -23.04
N GLN A 41 9.81 -39.18 -23.70
CA GLN A 41 10.41 -40.30 -24.44
C GLN A 41 10.78 -41.46 -23.50
N ALA A 42 11.31 -41.18 -22.31
CA ALA A 42 11.59 -42.18 -21.29
C ALA A 42 10.33 -42.92 -20.81
N GLN A 43 9.13 -42.35 -21.01
CA GLN A 43 7.84 -42.99 -20.77
C GLN A 43 7.31 -43.79 -21.97
N GLY A 44 8.13 -43.96 -23.02
CA GLY A 44 7.79 -44.72 -24.22
C GLY A 44 7.10 -43.91 -25.33
N MET A 45 7.03 -42.57 -25.20
CA MET A 45 6.43 -41.72 -26.23
C MET A 45 7.38 -41.55 -27.42
N ALA A 46 6.84 -41.60 -28.66
CA ALA A 46 7.62 -41.30 -29.86
C ALA A 46 8.15 -39.85 -29.83
N ALA A 47 9.33 -39.63 -30.41
CA ALA A 47 10.04 -38.35 -30.30
C ALA A 47 9.23 -37.12 -30.74
N ASP A 48 8.50 -37.21 -31.85
CA ASP A 48 7.68 -36.11 -32.38
C ASP A 48 6.47 -35.84 -31.47
N ALA A 49 5.76 -36.91 -31.05
CA ALA A 49 4.63 -36.80 -30.13
C ALA A 49 5.06 -36.26 -28.75
N ALA A 50 6.28 -36.58 -28.31
CA ALA A 50 6.87 -36.04 -27.09
C ALA A 50 7.18 -34.55 -27.22
N ALA A 51 7.70 -34.10 -28.36
CA ALA A 51 7.94 -32.68 -28.63
C ALA A 51 6.62 -31.87 -28.65
N ASP A 52 5.61 -32.37 -29.37
CA ASP A 52 4.28 -31.74 -29.44
C ASP A 52 3.64 -31.68 -28.05
N SER A 53 3.74 -32.76 -27.26
CA SER A 53 3.22 -32.80 -25.89
C SER A 53 3.97 -31.87 -24.94
N ALA A 54 5.29 -31.73 -25.09
CA ALA A 54 6.09 -30.79 -24.31
C ALA A 54 5.67 -29.34 -24.59
N VAL A 55 5.55 -28.97 -25.87
CA VAL A 55 5.07 -27.65 -26.30
C VAL A 55 3.65 -27.39 -25.83
N ALA A 56 2.74 -28.36 -25.96
CA ALA A 56 1.35 -28.23 -25.52
C ALA A 56 1.24 -27.99 -24.01
N ARG A 57 2.09 -28.64 -23.20
CA ARG A 57 2.17 -28.41 -21.74
C ARG A 57 2.77 -27.05 -21.40
N PHE A 58 3.72 -26.57 -22.20
CA PHE A 58 4.38 -25.27 -21.99
C PHE A 58 3.45 -24.09 -22.32
N GLY A 59 2.54 -24.26 -23.29
CA GLY A 59 1.46 -23.32 -23.62
C GLY A 59 1.79 -22.33 -24.74
N ASP A 60 0.80 -21.54 -25.17
CA ASP A 60 0.92 -20.64 -26.34
C ASP A 60 2.09 -19.63 -26.20
N PRO A 61 3.01 -19.53 -27.19
CA PRO A 61 4.13 -18.60 -27.14
C PRO A 61 3.69 -17.13 -27.05
N ALA A 62 2.49 -16.78 -27.53
CA ALA A 62 1.91 -15.44 -27.36
C ALA A 62 1.56 -15.12 -25.90
N VAL A 63 1.19 -16.13 -25.11
CA VAL A 63 0.92 -16.00 -23.67
C VAL A 63 2.24 -15.93 -22.91
N VAL A 64 3.19 -16.82 -23.22
CA VAL A 64 4.51 -16.87 -22.58
C VAL A 64 5.29 -15.57 -22.82
N ALA A 65 5.31 -15.04 -24.05
CA ALA A 65 5.99 -13.79 -24.37
C ALA A 65 5.43 -12.58 -23.59
N LYS A 66 4.16 -12.65 -23.16
CA LYS A 66 3.51 -11.59 -22.37
C LYS A 66 3.67 -11.78 -20.87
N ALA A 67 4.23 -12.90 -20.41
CA ALA A 67 4.42 -13.16 -19.00
C ALA A 67 5.41 -12.12 -18.43
N PRO A 68 5.05 -11.41 -17.34
CA PRO A 68 5.96 -10.44 -16.73
C PRO A 68 7.17 -11.16 -16.16
N SER A 69 8.38 -10.73 -16.54
CA SER A 69 9.60 -11.28 -15.95
C SER A 69 9.63 -11.06 -14.42
N PRO A 70 10.29 -11.94 -13.64
CA PRO A 70 10.38 -11.81 -12.19
C PRO A 70 10.88 -10.43 -11.76
N ARG A 71 11.85 -9.87 -12.49
CA ARG A 71 12.36 -8.51 -12.27
C ARG A 71 11.28 -7.45 -12.50
N ARG A 72 10.50 -7.53 -13.59
CA ARG A 72 9.40 -6.59 -13.85
C ARG A 72 8.32 -6.69 -12.78
N ARG A 73 7.99 -7.91 -12.33
CA ARG A 73 7.05 -8.14 -11.23
C ARG A 73 7.55 -7.51 -9.92
N ALA A 74 8.82 -7.73 -9.58
CA ALA A 74 9.44 -7.13 -8.39
C ALA A 74 9.43 -5.60 -8.45
N LEU A 75 9.76 -5.00 -9.60
CA LEU A 75 9.67 -3.54 -9.79
C LEU A 75 8.23 -3.03 -9.69
N GLY A 76 7.25 -3.79 -10.20
CA GLY A 76 5.83 -3.48 -10.07
C GLY A 76 5.38 -3.49 -8.60
N LEU A 77 5.77 -4.52 -7.84
CA LEU A 77 5.49 -4.62 -6.40
C LEU A 77 6.15 -3.48 -5.62
N PHE A 78 7.42 -3.20 -5.89
CA PHE A 78 8.13 -2.08 -5.27
C PHE A 78 7.46 -0.74 -5.57
N SER A 79 7.09 -0.49 -6.84
CA SER A 79 6.34 0.70 -7.22
C SER A 79 4.97 0.78 -6.54
N GLY A 80 4.29 -0.36 -6.36
CA GLY A 80 3.01 -0.43 -5.65
C GLY A 80 3.16 -0.14 -4.16
N ALA A 81 4.15 -0.74 -3.51
CA ALA A 81 4.47 -0.51 -2.11
C ALA A 81 4.86 0.95 -1.85
N TRP A 82 5.71 1.54 -2.71
CA TRP A 82 6.05 2.96 -2.65
C TRP A 82 4.79 3.82 -2.66
N LEU A 83 3.89 3.58 -3.61
CA LEU A 83 2.66 4.36 -3.73
C LEU A 83 1.78 4.22 -2.47
N VAL A 84 1.65 3.02 -1.91
CA VAL A 84 0.88 2.79 -0.68
C VAL A 84 1.50 3.54 0.50
N VAL A 85 2.82 3.46 0.69
CA VAL A 85 3.54 4.19 1.76
C VAL A 85 3.36 5.70 1.60
N ALA A 86 3.58 6.23 0.39
CA ALA A 86 3.47 7.65 0.14
C ALA A 86 2.04 8.18 0.37
N LEU A 87 1.02 7.44 -0.07
CA LEU A 87 -0.38 7.78 0.20
C LEU A 87 -0.74 7.66 1.68
N GLY A 88 -0.22 6.67 2.41
CA GLY A 88 -0.43 6.54 3.85
C GLY A 88 0.13 7.71 4.63
N LEU A 89 1.32 8.17 4.27
CA LEU A 89 1.93 9.37 4.85
C LEU A 89 1.10 10.63 4.56
N VAL A 90 0.53 10.77 3.36
CA VAL A 90 -0.40 11.87 3.04
C VAL A 90 -1.66 11.79 3.89
N VAL A 91 -2.24 10.61 4.08
CA VAL A 91 -3.41 10.39 4.95
C VAL A 91 -3.09 10.81 6.40
N ILE A 92 -1.91 10.46 6.92
CA ILE A 92 -1.43 10.93 8.23
C ILE A 92 -1.31 12.46 8.27
N GLY A 93 -0.76 13.06 7.21
CA GLY A 93 -0.67 14.53 7.09
C GLY A 93 -2.02 15.23 7.09
N VAL A 94 -3.02 14.68 6.39
CA VAL A 94 -4.40 15.20 6.42
C VAL A 94 -4.98 15.09 7.82
N SER A 95 -4.71 14.00 8.56
CA SER A 95 -5.07 13.90 9.98
C SER A 95 -4.40 14.98 10.83
N GLY A 96 -3.14 15.33 10.52
CA GLY A 96 -2.43 16.46 11.15
C GLY A 96 -3.14 17.80 10.95
N LEU A 97 -3.65 18.08 9.74
CA LEU A 97 -4.44 19.29 9.47
C LEU A 97 -5.76 19.32 10.25
N VAL A 98 -6.43 18.18 10.37
CA VAL A 98 -7.65 18.06 11.20
C VAL A 98 -7.31 18.23 12.68
N SER A 99 -6.21 17.64 13.14
CA SER A 99 -5.72 17.78 14.52
C SER A 99 -5.46 19.25 14.87
N TRP A 100 -4.74 19.96 13.99
CA TRP A 100 -4.49 21.39 14.13
C TRP A 100 -5.79 22.20 14.22
N ALA A 101 -6.78 21.89 13.38
CA ALA A 101 -8.08 22.55 13.43
C ALA A 101 -8.83 22.25 14.75
N LEU A 102 -8.78 21.00 15.25
CA LEU A 102 -9.40 20.62 16.52
C LEU A 102 -8.72 21.33 17.70
N GLU A 103 -7.40 21.44 17.71
CA GLU A 103 -6.67 22.21 18.71
C GLU A 103 -7.06 23.68 18.68
N ALA A 104 -7.13 24.30 17.51
CA ALA A 104 -7.51 25.70 17.37
C ALA A 104 -8.96 25.98 17.84
N LEU A 105 -9.87 25.02 17.68
CA LEU A 105 -11.29 25.20 18.00
C LEU A 105 -11.66 24.76 19.42
N LEU A 106 -11.05 23.69 19.92
CA LEU A 106 -11.42 23.01 21.17
C LEU A 106 -10.30 23.00 22.22
N GLY A 107 -9.11 23.50 21.85
CA GLY A 107 -7.95 23.61 22.71
C GLY A 107 -7.05 22.36 22.73
N PRO A 108 -5.82 22.52 23.23
CA PRO A 108 -4.82 21.46 23.28
C PRO A 108 -5.24 20.30 24.22
N ALA A 109 -5.96 20.59 25.30
CA ALA A 109 -6.46 19.57 26.23
C ALA A 109 -7.43 18.58 25.55
N PHE A 110 -8.30 19.07 24.65
CA PHE A 110 -9.19 18.19 23.89
C PHE A 110 -8.41 17.30 22.93
N LEU A 111 -7.43 17.87 22.21
CA LEU A 111 -6.64 17.15 21.22
C LEU A 111 -5.73 16.09 21.87
N ALA A 112 -4.96 16.52 22.87
CA ALA A 112 -3.78 15.82 23.37
C ALA A 112 -3.65 15.83 24.91
N GLY A 113 -4.71 16.22 25.62
CA GLY A 113 -4.74 16.16 27.09
C GLY A 113 -4.67 14.73 27.60
N ASP A 114 -4.07 14.55 28.77
CA ASP A 114 -3.97 13.23 29.39
C ASP A 114 -5.32 12.75 29.95
N VAL A 115 -5.44 11.42 30.12
CA VAL A 115 -6.63 10.83 30.74
C VAL A 115 -6.80 11.31 32.18
N ASN A 116 -8.06 11.41 32.62
CA ASN A 116 -8.40 11.84 33.97
C ASN A 116 -7.65 11.04 35.04
N GLY A 117 -7.01 11.73 35.98
CA GLY A 117 -6.24 11.13 37.09
C GLY A 117 -4.73 11.01 36.86
N VAL A 118 -4.22 11.38 35.68
CA VAL A 118 -2.77 11.47 35.45
C VAL A 118 -2.19 12.64 36.26
N THR A 119 -1.07 12.37 36.93
CA THR A 119 -0.30 13.36 37.70
C THR A 119 1.16 13.30 37.28
N TYR A 120 1.86 14.44 37.34
CA TYR A 120 3.27 14.54 36.96
C TYR A 120 4.17 14.69 38.19
N THR A 121 5.40 14.19 38.08
CA THR A 121 6.44 14.51 39.05
C THR A 121 6.78 16.00 38.98
N ALA A 122 7.32 16.57 40.07
CA ALA A 122 7.72 17.97 40.10
C ALA A 122 8.76 18.29 39.01
N ALA A 123 9.71 17.38 38.75
CA ALA A 123 10.72 17.54 37.69
C ALA A 123 10.08 17.62 36.30
N ARG A 124 9.20 16.67 35.96
CA ARG A 124 8.53 16.68 34.65
C ARG A 124 7.63 17.90 34.48
N CYS A 125 7.04 18.36 35.57
CA CYS A 125 6.24 19.57 35.58
C CYS A 125 7.06 20.83 35.29
N ALA A 126 8.23 20.93 35.92
CA ALA A 126 9.16 22.02 35.67
C ALA A 126 9.63 22.04 34.20
N ASP A 127 9.87 20.87 33.59
CA ASP A 127 10.20 20.78 32.17
C ASP A 127 9.08 21.36 31.30
N PHE A 128 7.83 20.91 31.50
CA PHE A 128 6.69 21.39 30.70
C PHE A 128 6.44 22.89 30.87
N LEU A 129 6.49 23.40 32.11
CA LEU A 129 6.36 24.84 32.37
C LEU A 129 7.55 25.64 31.85
N GLY A 130 8.71 25.01 31.67
CA GLY A 130 9.87 25.61 31.00
C GLY A 130 9.61 25.88 29.52
N PHE A 131 8.88 25.00 28.84
CA PHE A 131 8.44 25.21 27.44
C PHE A 131 7.24 26.15 27.35
N PHE A 132 6.28 26.04 28.28
CA PHE A 132 5.02 26.79 28.27
C PHE A 132 4.77 27.50 29.62
N PRO A 133 5.49 28.61 29.91
CA PRO A 133 5.41 29.28 31.22
C PRO A 133 4.03 29.88 31.50
N ASP A 134 3.29 30.26 30.47
CA ASP A 134 1.98 30.92 30.58
C ASP A 134 0.80 29.93 30.65
N ALA A 135 1.05 28.61 30.65
CA ALA A 135 0.00 27.59 30.61
C ALA A 135 -0.86 27.54 31.90
N GLY A 136 -0.43 28.18 32.99
CA GLY A 136 -1.15 28.30 34.25
C GLY A 136 -1.26 27.00 35.07
N SER A 137 -1.01 25.84 34.47
CA SER A 137 -0.94 24.56 35.17
C SER A 137 -0.06 23.56 34.43
N CYS A 138 0.40 22.56 35.18
CA CYS A 138 1.20 21.45 34.65
C CYS A 138 0.52 20.67 33.54
N ALA A 139 -0.76 20.32 33.74
CA ALA A 139 -1.54 19.54 32.79
C ALA A 139 -1.83 20.33 31.51
N ALA A 140 -2.06 21.64 31.62
CA ALA A 140 -2.20 22.50 30.45
C ALA A 140 -0.89 22.59 29.66
N ALA A 141 0.26 22.77 30.33
CA ALA A 141 1.56 22.80 29.69
C ALA A 141 1.89 21.47 28.99
N ALA A 142 1.61 20.35 29.64
CA ALA A 142 1.76 19.02 29.05
C ALA A 142 0.87 18.81 27.81
N ALA A 143 -0.40 19.22 27.88
CA ALA A 143 -1.31 19.12 26.75
C ALA A 143 -0.85 19.97 25.54
N MET A 144 -0.33 21.18 25.78
CA MET A 144 0.24 22.04 24.73
C MET A 144 1.49 21.40 24.10
N HIS A 145 2.37 20.82 24.92
CA HIS A 145 3.55 20.11 24.42
C HIS A 145 3.16 18.93 23.52
N HIS A 146 2.26 18.08 24.01
CA HIS A 146 1.81 16.91 23.24
C HIS A 146 1.04 17.30 21.98
N SER A 147 0.22 18.36 22.00
CA SER A 147 -0.51 18.81 20.81
C SER A 147 0.45 19.30 19.72
N GLU A 148 1.48 20.07 20.09
CA GLU A 148 2.50 20.53 19.16
C GLU A 148 3.25 19.37 18.50
N GLU A 149 3.70 18.37 19.28
CA GLU A 149 4.36 17.17 18.76
C GLU A 149 3.44 16.42 17.79
N ILE A 150 2.20 16.16 18.21
CA ILE A 150 1.22 15.44 17.40
C ILE A 150 0.97 16.14 16.06
N VAL A 151 0.76 17.46 16.07
CA VAL A 151 0.47 18.22 14.85
C VAL A 151 1.71 18.28 13.97
N SER A 152 2.86 18.65 14.53
CA SER A 152 4.10 18.85 13.76
C SER A 152 4.60 17.56 13.10
N GLU A 153 4.64 16.44 13.83
CA GLU A 153 5.06 15.14 13.30
C GLU A 153 4.15 14.66 12.17
N ARG A 154 2.83 14.83 12.31
CA ARG A 154 1.88 14.45 11.28
C ARG A 154 2.00 15.30 10.03
N LEU A 155 2.10 16.62 10.19
CA LEU A 155 2.30 17.51 9.05
C LEU A 155 3.63 17.18 8.34
N ALA A 156 4.70 16.90 9.08
CA ALA A 156 5.97 16.46 8.52
C ALA A 156 5.83 15.13 7.73
N ALA A 157 5.11 14.16 8.29
CA ALA A 157 4.77 12.92 7.58
C ALA A 157 4.01 13.20 6.27
N GLY A 158 3.02 14.12 6.30
CA GLY A 158 2.29 14.57 5.12
C GLY A 158 3.20 15.14 4.02
N VAL A 159 4.10 16.05 4.41
CA VAL A 159 5.09 16.65 3.50
C VAL A 159 5.99 15.56 2.90
N LEU A 160 6.50 14.64 3.72
CA LEU A 160 7.30 13.51 3.25
C LEU A 160 6.52 12.64 2.25
N GLY A 161 5.26 12.35 2.54
CA GLY A 161 4.36 11.62 1.63
C GLY A 161 4.21 12.31 0.27
N LEU A 162 3.99 13.63 0.26
CA LEU A 162 3.90 14.42 -0.97
C LEU A 162 5.22 14.42 -1.76
N LEU A 163 6.37 14.55 -1.08
CA LEU A 163 7.68 14.47 -1.71
C LEU A 163 7.91 13.08 -2.34
N LEU A 164 7.57 12.00 -1.63
CA LEU A 164 7.67 10.64 -2.16
C LEU A 164 6.76 10.43 -3.37
N LEU A 165 5.54 10.98 -3.37
CA LEU A 165 4.66 10.95 -4.54
C LEU A 165 5.24 11.73 -5.72
N LEU A 166 5.80 12.91 -5.48
CA LEU A 166 6.45 13.71 -6.52
C LEU A 166 7.63 12.94 -7.13
N VAL A 167 8.53 12.39 -6.31
CA VAL A 167 9.65 11.56 -6.79
C VAL A 167 9.13 10.36 -7.57
N TRP A 168 8.08 9.69 -7.10
CA TRP A 168 7.47 8.58 -7.82
C TRP A 168 6.94 8.98 -9.20
N LEU A 169 6.25 10.12 -9.29
CA LEU A 169 5.75 10.67 -10.57
C LEU A 169 6.89 11.03 -11.53
N LEU A 170 7.97 11.62 -11.01
CA LEU A 170 9.16 11.97 -11.80
C LEU A 170 9.89 10.71 -12.30
N VAL A 171 10.09 9.71 -11.45
CA VAL A 171 10.69 8.43 -11.86
C VAL A 171 9.83 7.76 -12.92
N ARG A 172 8.50 7.79 -12.76
CA ARG A 172 7.55 7.24 -13.72
C ARG A 172 7.53 8.00 -15.05
N SER A 173 7.67 9.32 -15.05
CA SER A 173 7.69 10.12 -16.28
C SER A 173 8.98 9.91 -17.06
N ILE A 174 10.12 9.79 -16.36
CA ILE A 174 11.45 9.61 -16.99
C ILE A 174 11.67 8.16 -17.45
N ARG A 175 11.36 7.17 -16.62
CA ARG A 175 11.64 5.74 -16.91
C ARG A 175 10.47 5.00 -17.53
N GLY A 176 9.36 5.67 -17.73
CA GLY A 176 8.10 5.07 -18.16
C GLY A 176 7.38 4.33 -17.03
N ALA A 177 6.11 4.02 -17.29
CA ALA A 177 5.28 3.29 -16.35
C ALA A 177 5.71 1.82 -16.24
N VAL A 178 6.18 1.40 -15.07
CA VAL A 178 6.23 -0.03 -14.74
C VAL A 178 4.79 -0.45 -14.40
N PRO A 179 4.16 -1.34 -15.20
CA PRO A 179 2.81 -1.78 -14.91
C PRO A 179 2.82 -2.66 -13.64
N ILE A 180 1.97 -2.32 -12.68
CA ILE A 180 1.68 -3.19 -11.54
C ILE A 180 0.76 -4.28 -12.06
N ALA A 181 1.12 -5.55 -11.83
CA ALA A 181 0.29 -6.67 -12.27
C ALA A 181 -1.13 -6.52 -11.72
N ARG A 182 -2.13 -6.96 -12.50
CA ARG A 182 -3.53 -6.78 -12.16
C ARG A 182 -3.89 -7.37 -10.79
N GLU A 183 -3.35 -8.54 -10.49
CA GLU A 183 -3.55 -9.25 -9.23
C GLU A 183 -2.89 -8.52 -8.06
N ASP A 184 -1.63 -8.12 -8.23
CA ASP A 184 -0.88 -7.34 -7.22
C ASP A 184 -1.60 -6.02 -6.89
N ARG A 185 -2.11 -5.32 -7.91
CA ARG A 185 -2.90 -4.09 -7.71
C ARG A 185 -4.18 -4.35 -6.91
N ARG A 186 -4.88 -5.46 -7.19
CA ARG A 186 -6.10 -5.84 -6.45
C ARG A 186 -5.75 -6.12 -4.99
N LEU A 187 -4.68 -6.87 -4.75
CA LEU A 187 -4.21 -7.21 -3.40
C LEU A 187 -3.88 -5.94 -2.61
N LEU A 188 -3.10 -5.01 -3.19
CA LEU A 188 -2.73 -3.75 -2.55
C LEU A 188 -3.97 -2.91 -2.20
N LEU A 189 -4.95 -2.83 -3.10
CA LEU A 189 -6.19 -2.07 -2.85
C LEU A 189 -7.03 -2.69 -1.74
N VAL A 190 -7.19 -4.03 -1.74
CA VAL A 190 -7.94 -4.74 -0.69
C VAL A 190 -7.23 -4.61 0.65
N ALA A 191 -5.91 -4.84 0.70
CA ALA A 191 -5.12 -4.70 1.91
C ALA A 191 -5.21 -3.27 2.47
N SER A 192 -5.12 -2.25 1.60
CA SER A 192 -5.29 -0.85 2.01
C SER A 192 -6.68 -0.58 2.56
N ALA A 193 -7.74 -1.08 1.89
CA ALA A 193 -9.11 -0.92 2.36
C ALA A 193 -9.33 -1.54 3.75
N VAL A 194 -8.85 -2.77 3.95
CA VAL A 194 -8.94 -3.46 5.24
C VAL A 194 -8.17 -2.71 6.32
N ALA A 195 -6.93 -2.30 6.04
CA ALA A 195 -6.09 -1.58 6.99
C ALA A 195 -6.73 -0.25 7.41
N TYR A 196 -7.13 0.59 6.45
CA TYR A 196 -7.72 1.90 6.76
C TYR A 196 -9.09 1.81 7.42
N LEU A 197 -9.95 0.87 7.01
CA LEU A 197 -11.23 0.65 7.70
C LEU A 197 -11.01 0.12 9.11
N GLY A 198 -10.10 -0.83 9.32
CA GLY A 198 -9.81 -1.39 10.63
C GLY A 198 -9.28 -0.32 11.60
N VAL A 199 -8.24 0.41 11.19
CA VAL A 199 -7.69 1.53 11.96
C VAL A 199 -8.74 2.62 12.18
N GLY A 200 -9.51 2.96 11.13
CA GLY A 200 -10.56 3.97 11.20
C GLY A 200 -11.66 3.63 12.20
N MET A 201 -12.20 2.41 12.13
CA MET A 201 -13.25 1.96 13.05
C MET A 201 -12.73 1.86 14.49
N ALA A 202 -11.52 1.33 14.70
CA ALA A 202 -10.94 1.22 16.03
C ALA A 202 -10.61 2.59 16.63
N GLY A 203 -9.95 3.47 15.88
CA GLY A 203 -9.58 4.82 16.32
C GLY A 203 -10.80 5.69 16.57
N PHE A 204 -11.70 5.79 15.59
CA PHE A 204 -12.89 6.63 15.72
C PHE A 204 -13.86 6.07 16.76
N GLY A 205 -14.13 4.76 16.73
CA GLY A 205 -15.03 4.11 17.68
C GLY A 205 -14.53 4.22 19.11
N SER A 206 -13.24 4.02 19.36
CA SER A 206 -12.66 4.21 20.70
C SER A 206 -12.68 5.67 21.15
N GLY A 207 -12.45 6.63 20.24
CA GLY A 207 -12.56 8.06 20.53
C GLY A 207 -13.98 8.45 20.94
N VAL A 208 -15.00 8.04 20.17
CA VAL A 208 -16.41 8.27 20.49
C VAL A 208 -16.78 7.63 21.82
N LEU A 209 -16.37 6.38 22.04
CA LEU A 209 -16.63 5.69 23.29
C LEU A 209 -16.01 6.41 24.50
N SER A 210 -14.76 6.88 24.38
CA SER A 210 -14.12 7.68 25.43
C SER A 210 -14.89 8.96 25.75
N VAL A 211 -15.33 9.71 24.73
CA VAL A 211 -16.17 10.90 24.92
C VAL A 211 -17.45 10.56 25.69
N LEU A 212 -18.15 9.50 25.28
CA LEU A 212 -19.40 9.09 25.94
C LEU A 212 -19.18 8.69 27.40
N LEU A 213 -18.09 7.97 27.69
CA LEU A 213 -17.76 7.53 29.04
C LEU A 213 -17.38 8.70 29.95
N ASP A 214 -16.60 9.67 29.46
CA ASP A 214 -16.22 10.85 30.23
C ASP A 214 -17.47 11.70 30.54
N LEU A 215 -18.33 11.94 29.54
CA LEU A 215 -19.59 12.64 29.74
C LEU A 215 -20.52 11.93 30.73
N ALA A 216 -20.65 10.60 30.63
CA ALA A 216 -21.48 9.81 31.54
C ALA A 216 -20.97 9.84 32.99
N ARG A 217 -19.67 10.07 33.19
CA ARG A 217 -19.04 10.19 34.51
C ARG A 217 -18.94 11.64 35.01
N GLY A 218 -19.39 12.62 34.23
CA GLY A 218 -19.23 14.04 34.54
C GLY A 218 -17.77 14.51 34.54
N LEU A 219 -16.91 13.83 33.77
CA LEU A 219 -15.49 14.16 33.63
C LEU A 219 -15.26 15.10 32.44
N ALA A 220 -14.14 15.82 32.49
CA ALA A 220 -13.69 16.60 31.33
C ALA A 220 -13.24 15.66 30.21
N VAL A 221 -13.59 16.01 28.98
CA VAL A 221 -13.18 15.30 27.77
C VAL A 221 -11.77 15.76 27.38
N ALA A 222 -10.79 14.86 27.48
CA ALA A 222 -9.39 15.15 27.21
C ALA A 222 -8.73 14.06 26.35
N GLY A 223 -7.83 14.46 25.44
CA GLY A 223 -7.02 13.53 24.64
C GLY A 223 -7.79 12.65 23.65
N VAL A 224 -9.03 13.02 23.31
CA VAL A 224 -9.86 12.27 22.37
C VAL A 224 -9.71 12.77 20.94
N GLY A 225 -9.31 14.04 20.75
CA GLY A 225 -9.26 14.67 19.43
C GLY A 225 -8.32 13.95 18.47
N VAL A 226 -7.20 13.43 18.98
CA VAL A 226 -6.26 12.64 18.18
C VAL A 226 -6.89 11.34 17.63
N ARG A 227 -7.65 10.62 18.46
CA ARG A 227 -8.31 9.37 18.05
C ARG A 227 -9.45 9.63 17.06
N LEU A 228 -10.19 10.71 17.27
CA LEU A 228 -11.28 11.12 16.39
C LEU A 228 -10.76 11.56 15.01
N SER A 229 -9.70 12.37 14.96
CA SER A 229 -9.10 12.83 13.69
C SER A 229 -8.47 11.67 12.90
N ASP A 230 -7.60 10.87 13.52
CA ASP A 230 -6.97 9.72 12.87
C ASP A 230 -8.02 8.72 12.40
N GLY A 231 -8.98 8.40 13.28
CA GLY A 231 -10.06 7.47 12.98
C GLY A 231 -10.94 7.94 11.82
N ALA A 232 -11.35 9.21 11.82
CA ALA A 232 -12.20 9.77 10.77
C ALA A 232 -11.49 9.78 9.41
N ILE A 233 -10.24 10.25 9.36
CA ILE A 233 -9.48 10.31 8.10
C ILE A 233 -9.15 8.91 7.58
N ALA A 234 -8.82 7.96 8.45
CA ALA A 234 -8.64 6.56 8.06
C ALA A 234 -9.94 5.92 7.54
N LEU A 235 -11.11 6.20 8.15
CA LEU A 235 -12.40 5.73 7.62
C LEU A 235 -12.67 6.26 6.20
N VAL A 236 -12.43 7.55 5.96
CA VAL A 236 -12.60 8.16 4.63
C VAL A 236 -11.67 7.49 3.62
N ALA A 237 -10.38 7.31 3.95
CA ALA A 237 -9.42 6.62 3.09
C ALA A 237 -9.85 5.17 2.81
N GLY A 238 -10.35 4.46 3.82
CA GLY A 238 -10.87 3.11 3.71
C GLY A 238 -12.07 3.01 2.76
N VAL A 239 -13.05 3.91 2.89
CA VAL A 239 -14.22 3.98 1.99
C VAL A 239 -13.78 4.26 0.55
N VAL A 240 -12.85 5.19 0.34
CA VAL A 240 -12.31 5.47 -1.00
C VAL A 240 -11.63 4.21 -1.58
N ALA A 241 -10.83 3.50 -0.79
CA ALA A 241 -10.19 2.26 -1.22
C ALA A 241 -11.23 1.18 -1.59
N VAL A 242 -12.31 1.02 -0.81
CA VAL A 242 -13.42 0.12 -1.14
C VAL A 242 -14.08 0.49 -2.47
N ILE A 243 -14.38 1.77 -2.69
CA ILE A 243 -14.96 2.25 -3.95
C ILE A 243 -14.05 1.88 -5.13
N LEU A 244 -12.73 2.05 -4.97
CA LEU A 244 -11.75 1.68 -5.99
C LEU A 244 -11.71 0.16 -6.24
N VAL A 245 -11.79 -0.67 -5.19
CA VAL A 245 -11.89 -2.14 -5.30
C VAL A 245 -13.16 -2.53 -6.08
N VAL A 246 -14.31 -1.96 -5.72
CA VAL A 246 -15.59 -2.25 -6.39
C VAL A 246 -15.55 -1.85 -7.86
N ARG A 247 -15.04 -0.66 -8.18
CA ARG A 247 -14.86 -0.19 -9.57
C ARG A 247 -13.92 -1.10 -10.35
N PHE A 248 -12.83 -1.54 -9.72
CA PHE A 248 -11.89 -2.46 -10.33
C PHE A 248 -12.51 -3.83 -10.63
N ALA A 249 -13.30 -4.37 -9.70
CA ALA A 249 -14.02 -5.62 -9.89
C ALA A 249 -15.06 -5.53 -11.04
N ARG A 250 -15.87 -4.46 -11.08
CA ARG A 250 -16.87 -4.24 -12.13
C ARG A 250 -16.26 -4.16 -13.53
N ARG A 251 -15.13 -3.47 -13.68
CA ARG A 251 -14.39 -3.39 -14.96
C ARG A 251 -13.81 -4.75 -15.39
N GLY A 252 -13.58 -5.67 -14.46
CA GLY A 252 -13.15 -7.04 -14.79
C GLY A 252 -14.25 -7.93 -15.31
N VAL A 253 -15.48 -7.76 -14.83
CA VAL A 253 -16.65 -8.52 -15.30
C VAL A 253 -17.03 -8.09 -16.72
N ALA A 254 -17.03 -6.78 -16.99
CA ALA A 254 -17.41 -6.26 -18.32
C ALA A 254 -16.39 -6.56 -19.44
N ALA A 255 -15.16 -6.95 -19.11
CA ALA A 255 -14.09 -7.20 -20.08
C ALA A 255 -13.93 -8.67 -20.48
N ARG A 256 -14.76 -9.59 -19.95
CA ARG A 256 -14.83 -10.97 -20.47
C ARG A 256 -15.78 -10.98 -21.67
N PRO A 257 -15.29 -11.14 -22.92
CA PRO A 257 -16.20 -11.37 -24.04
C PRO A 257 -17.02 -12.63 -23.76
N ALA A 258 -18.30 -12.60 -24.14
CA ALA A 258 -19.12 -13.80 -24.17
C ALA A 258 -18.42 -14.82 -25.09
N ALA A 259 -18.11 -15.97 -24.51
CA ALA A 259 -17.55 -17.11 -25.24
C ALA A 259 -18.62 -17.69 -26.18
#